data_AF-A0A370K8Z3-F1
#
_entry.id   AF-A0A370K8Z3-F1
#
_cell.length_a   1.000
_cell.length_b   1.000
_cell.length_c   1.000
_cell.angle_alpha   90.00
_cell.angle_beta   90.00
_cell.angle_gamma   90.00
#
_symmetry.space_group_name_H-M   'P 1'
#
loop_
_entity.id
_entity.type
_entity.pdbx_description
1 polymer ?
#
loop_
_entity_poly.entity_id
_entity_poly.type
_entity_poly.pdbx_seq_one_letter_code
_entity_poly.pdbx_strand_id
1 'polypeptide(L)'
;MNFRALLLAPWRCSHAATRWLTLTLLLMCTAVGIGVAIFSTRTGWTWAPIGLYAGGLAYVWAFYLSSLALLAIDARQLRLPGMHRTVVGALIFYAVLSVLPATLLSGLFGGDMLAVALLLSLVVLVALSFALLPRYCAMLIGLLPALHSATASTLKIPGPDEAGFLSWAPGVVFALAVLCALCWHRLMRVDKIDSNGFSDAMVLQYRRGAWGNRWNGFGMDSTQQVRQRPDWMQPQVDLRHTGPQHPGNALRVALGGWYLPRTLMGHLRGLAPTLLMVLVPIAVVALTISRTHAKDGGFGWPLAVIVVGWGCLYGGMGAMIGTVMLFTQRWRKTNAELPLLALLPGLGDHAQPKRDLLRVGLRRPLLMQVVLATVLLAMVIHAHASGIALLLVAMTQLGGALSLLAFLLCIIGGRPLPGWALAVLITVLALLIGGMSYLPGSVVSGQPWSPPMPYMLVLLAFWIVLNATLLWLARRGWRAWRQRPHPFLPNV
;
A
#
# COMPACT_ATOMS: atom_id res chain seq x y z
N MET A 1 -12.04 36.08 -2.75
CA MET A 1 -12.28 34.62 -2.94
C MET A 1 -13.42 34.19 -2.04
N ASN A 2 -14.36 33.36 -2.52
CA ASN A 2 -15.48 32.90 -1.70
C ASN A 2 -15.02 31.83 -0.70
N PHE A 3 -15.12 32.10 0.60
CA PHE A 3 -14.70 31.18 1.68
C PHE A 3 -15.42 29.82 1.61
N ARG A 4 -16.70 29.83 1.23
CA ARG A 4 -17.49 28.60 1.02
C ARG A 4 -16.89 27.70 -0.06
N ALA A 5 -16.31 28.30 -1.11
CA ALA A 5 -15.69 27.54 -2.20
C ALA A 5 -14.39 26.86 -1.75
N LEU A 6 -13.62 27.50 -0.85
CA LEU A 6 -12.42 26.91 -0.26
C LEU A 6 -12.74 25.68 0.58
N LEU A 7 -13.75 25.81 1.46
CA LEU A 7 -14.18 24.71 2.33
C LEU A 7 -14.79 23.53 1.55
N LEU A 8 -15.54 23.80 0.48
CA LEU A 8 -16.22 22.75 -0.27
C LEU A 8 -15.35 22.11 -1.37
N ALA A 9 -14.20 22.68 -1.72
CA ALA A 9 -13.38 22.17 -2.82
C ALA A 9 -12.96 20.70 -2.62
N PRO A 10 -12.42 20.26 -1.47
CA PRO A 10 -12.08 18.85 -1.25
C PRO A 10 -13.29 17.93 -1.26
N TRP A 11 -14.44 18.43 -0.79
CA TRP A 11 -15.69 17.68 -0.72
C TRP A 11 -16.27 17.37 -2.11
N ARG A 12 -16.00 18.24 -3.08
CA ARG A 12 -16.47 18.10 -4.47
C ARG A 12 -15.54 17.26 -5.34
N CYS A 13 -14.23 17.27 -5.07
CA CYS A 13 -13.25 16.57 -5.92
C CYS A 13 -13.04 15.09 -5.55
N SER A 14 -13.49 14.66 -4.38
CA SER A 14 -13.20 13.34 -3.82
C SER A 14 -14.43 12.43 -3.81
N HIS A 15 -14.20 11.13 -4.06
CA HIS A 15 -15.23 10.12 -3.84
C HIS A 15 -15.63 10.06 -2.36
N ALA A 16 -16.93 9.91 -2.10
CA ALA A 16 -17.48 9.85 -0.74
C ALA A 16 -16.80 8.76 0.11
N ALA A 17 -16.50 7.60 -0.46
CA ALA A 17 -15.82 6.52 0.25
C ALA A 17 -14.41 6.92 0.73
N THR A 18 -13.61 7.57 -0.12
CA THR A 18 -12.25 8.04 0.24
C THR A 18 -12.32 9.10 1.32
N ARG A 19 -13.26 10.05 1.19
CA ARG A 19 -13.50 11.10 2.17
C ARG A 19 -13.79 10.54 3.56
N TRP A 20 -14.79 9.67 3.66
CA TRP A 20 -15.18 9.11 4.95
C TRP A 20 -14.08 8.23 5.52
N LEU A 21 -13.39 7.44 4.69
CA LEU A 21 -12.28 6.62 5.16
C LEU A 21 -11.13 7.48 5.73
N THR A 22 -10.68 8.50 5.01
CA THR A 22 -9.56 9.35 5.46
C THR A 22 -9.94 10.17 6.69
N LEU A 23 -11.18 10.67 6.75
CA LEU A 23 -11.65 11.45 7.90
C LEU A 23 -11.87 10.57 9.13
N THR A 24 -12.43 9.37 8.98
CA THR A 24 -12.58 8.42 10.09
C THR A 24 -11.22 7.96 10.60
N LEU A 25 -10.25 7.73 9.72
CA LEU A 25 -8.90 7.37 10.13
C LEU A 25 -8.22 8.53 10.88
N LEU A 26 -8.31 9.77 10.37
CA LEU A 26 -7.82 10.95 11.08
C LEU A 26 -8.46 11.07 12.47
N LEU A 27 -9.80 10.94 12.54
CA LEU A 27 -10.56 11.03 13.78
C LEU A 27 -10.16 9.95 14.78
N MET A 28 -9.98 8.70 14.32
CA MET A 28 -9.50 7.59 15.13
C MET A 28 -8.08 7.86 15.64
N CYS A 29 -7.17 8.26 14.77
CA CYS A 29 -5.79 8.63 15.14
C CYS A 29 -5.76 9.76 16.16
N THR A 30 -6.58 10.80 15.98
CA THR A 30 -6.71 11.90 16.96
C THR A 30 -7.29 11.43 18.28
N ALA A 31 -8.33 10.59 18.26
CA ALA A 31 -8.98 10.10 19.48
C ALA A 31 -8.03 9.20 20.29
N VAL A 32 -7.30 8.31 19.62
CA VAL A 32 -6.25 7.50 20.25
C VAL A 32 -5.12 8.40 20.77
N GLY A 33 -4.70 9.40 20.00
CA GLY A 33 -3.73 10.39 20.45
C GLY A 33 -4.18 11.12 21.72
N ILE A 34 -5.41 11.63 21.76
CA ILE A 34 -6.00 12.27 22.94
C ILE A 34 -6.06 11.29 24.13
N GLY A 35 -6.45 10.03 23.89
CA GLY A 35 -6.42 9.00 24.92
C GLY A 35 -5.00 8.79 25.49
N VAL A 36 -4.00 8.64 24.62
CA VAL A 36 -2.59 8.53 25.04
C VAL A 36 -2.15 9.77 25.82
N ALA A 37 -2.58 10.95 25.39
CA ALA A 37 -2.28 12.21 26.07
C ALA A 37 -2.85 12.27 27.49
N ILE A 38 -4.08 11.80 27.70
CA ILE A 38 -4.77 11.83 28.99
C ILE A 38 -4.22 10.76 29.95
N PHE A 39 -3.93 9.56 29.44
CA PHE A 39 -3.61 8.40 30.27
C PHE A 39 -2.11 8.09 30.41
N SER A 40 -1.23 8.78 29.66
CA SER A 40 0.21 8.55 29.76
C SER A 40 0.84 9.33 30.92
N THR A 41 1.55 8.62 31.79
CA THR A 41 2.30 9.20 32.92
C THR A 41 3.80 9.34 32.65
N ARG A 42 4.29 8.96 31.46
CA ARG A 42 5.73 8.96 31.14
C ARG A 42 6.24 10.32 30.67
N THR A 43 7.45 10.69 31.06
CA THR A 43 8.17 11.85 30.50
C THR A 43 8.41 11.67 28.99
N GLY A 44 8.23 12.73 28.19
CA GLY A 44 8.33 12.67 26.72
C GLY A 44 7.10 12.13 26.00
N TRP A 45 5.96 11.98 26.70
CA TRP A 45 4.73 11.45 26.11
C TRP A 45 4.14 12.29 24.98
N THR A 46 4.49 13.57 24.87
CA THR A 46 3.90 14.55 23.96
C THR A 46 4.06 14.18 22.48
N TRP A 47 5.11 13.45 22.12
CA TRP A 47 5.38 13.07 20.74
C TRP A 47 4.57 11.87 20.24
N ALA A 48 4.14 10.97 21.13
CA ALA A 48 3.26 9.88 20.77
C ALA A 48 1.89 10.34 20.20
N PRO A 49 1.14 11.26 20.85
CA PRO A 49 -0.12 11.77 20.31
C PRO A 49 0.09 12.65 19.07
N ILE A 50 1.18 13.43 19.01
CA ILE A 50 1.52 14.20 17.80
C ILE A 50 1.82 13.26 16.63
N GLY A 51 2.58 12.17 16.86
CA GLY A 51 2.88 11.16 15.86
C GLY A 51 1.63 10.42 15.37
N LEU A 52 0.69 10.11 16.26
CA LEU A 52 -0.59 9.52 15.88
C LEU A 52 -1.41 10.47 15.01
N TYR A 53 -1.53 11.74 15.41
CA TYR A 53 -2.18 12.78 14.61
C TYR A 53 -1.51 12.94 13.24
N ALA A 54 -0.19 13.00 13.22
CA ALA A 54 0.62 13.08 12.00
C ALA A 54 0.36 11.90 11.07
N GLY A 55 0.26 10.67 11.58
CA GLY A 55 -0.10 9.50 10.77
C GLY A 55 -1.46 9.63 10.09
N GLY A 56 -2.47 10.14 10.80
CA GLY A 56 -3.77 10.46 10.24
C GLY A 56 -3.70 11.55 9.17
N LEU A 57 -2.95 12.63 9.43
CA LEU A 57 -2.73 13.72 8.48
C LEU A 57 -2.02 13.23 7.21
N ALA A 58 -0.99 12.39 7.34
CA ALA A 58 -0.27 11.81 6.22
C ALA A 58 -1.25 11.13 5.25
N TYR A 59 -2.21 10.40 5.80
CA TYR A 59 -3.21 9.70 5.01
C TYR A 59 -4.19 10.66 4.29
N VAL A 60 -4.63 11.72 4.98
CA VAL A 60 -5.48 12.77 4.41
C VAL A 60 -4.77 13.48 3.26
N TRP A 61 -3.51 13.83 3.43
CA TRP A 61 -2.72 14.53 2.40
C TRP A 61 -2.34 13.63 1.23
N ALA A 62 -1.99 12.37 1.49
CA ALA A 62 -1.64 11.42 0.46
C ALA A 62 -2.82 11.10 -0.45
N PHE A 63 -4.03 10.91 0.09
CA PHE A 63 -5.15 10.35 -0.69
C PHE A 63 -6.37 11.25 -0.87
N TYR A 64 -6.67 12.12 0.09
CA TYR A 64 -7.89 12.95 0.04
C TYR A 64 -7.59 14.31 -0.59
N LEU A 65 -6.72 15.11 0.03
CA LEU A 65 -6.41 16.46 -0.43
C LEU A 65 -5.62 16.48 -1.73
N SER A 66 -4.81 15.45 -1.98
CA SER A 66 -4.12 15.28 -3.27
C SER A 66 -5.08 15.22 -4.46
N SER A 67 -6.33 14.78 -4.29
CA SER A 67 -7.35 14.78 -5.36
C SER A 67 -7.65 16.19 -5.90
N LEU A 68 -7.34 17.25 -5.15
CA LEU A 68 -7.42 18.63 -5.64
C LEU A 68 -6.47 18.88 -6.84
N ALA A 69 -5.36 18.14 -6.94
CA ALA A 69 -4.49 18.21 -8.11
C ALA A 69 -5.24 17.84 -9.40
N LEU A 70 -6.12 16.83 -9.34
CA LEU A 70 -6.95 16.44 -10.48
C LEU A 70 -7.92 17.55 -10.88
N LEU A 71 -8.56 18.18 -9.89
CA LEU A 71 -9.44 19.32 -10.14
C LEU A 71 -8.68 20.51 -10.73
N ALA A 72 -7.44 20.75 -10.31
CA ALA A 72 -6.60 21.81 -10.88
C ALA A 72 -6.18 21.52 -12.33
N ILE A 73 -5.89 20.25 -12.67
CA ILE A 73 -5.63 19.84 -14.05
C ILE A 73 -6.86 20.08 -14.92
N ASP A 74 -8.03 19.60 -14.48
CA ASP A 74 -9.28 19.76 -15.23
C ASP A 74 -9.67 21.25 -15.35
N ALA A 75 -9.46 22.05 -14.30
CA ALA A 75 -9.66 23.51 -14.35
C ALA A 75 -8.79 24.18 -15.41
N ARG A 76 -7.52 23.76 -15.52
CA ARG A 76 -6.60 24.32 -16.51
C ARG A 76 -6.99 23.90 -17.93
N GLN A 77 -7.32 22.63 -18.13
CA GLN A 77 -7.74 22.10 -19.43
C GLN A 77 -9.01 22.78 -19.94
N LEU A 78 -9.98 23.02 -19.06
CA LEU A 78 -11.21 23.75 -19.36
C LEU A 78 -11.04 25.28 -19.35
N ARG A 79 -9.82 25.79 -19.13
CA ARG A 79 -9.49 27.22 -19.08
C ARG A 79 -10.35 28.00 -18.06
N LEU A 80 -10.54 27.43 -16.87
CA LEU A 80 -11.30 28.01 -15.75
C LEU A 80 -10.35 28.57 -14.66
N PRO A 81 -9.77 29.77 -14.84
CA PRO A 81 -8.76 30.33 -13.92
C PRO A 81 -9.29 30.56 -12.49
N GLY A 82 -10.59 30.86 -12.34
CA GLY A 82 -11.22 31.01 -11.04
C GLY A 82 -11.17 29.72 -10.21
N MET A 83 -11.48 28.57 -10.83
CA MET A 83 -11.43 27.27 -10.16
C MET A 83 -10.00 26.89 -9.78
N HIS A 84 -9.02 27.18 -10.65
CA HIS A 84 -7.61 26.95 -10.34
C HIS A 84 -7.14 27.74 -9.11
N ARG A 85 -7.46 29.05 -9.04
CA ARG A 85 -7.14 29.90 -7.87
C ARG A 85 -7.81 29.38 -6.59
N THR A 86 -9.06 28.92 -6.68
CA THR A 86 -9.76 28.30 -5.53
C THR A 86 -9.07 27.03 -5.07
N VAL A 87 -8.60 26.17 -5.97
CA VAL A 87 -7.88 24.94 -5.60
C VAL A 87 -6.58 25.24 -4.86
N VAL A 88 -5.76 26.16 -5.38
CA VAL A 88 -4.50 26.56 -4.72
C VAL A 88 -4.79 27.17 -3.36
N GLY A 89 -5.78 28.06 -3.27
CA GLY A 89 -6.21 28.62 -1.99
C GLY A 89 -6.70 27.57 -1.00
N ALA A 90 -7.42 26.55 -1.47
CA ALA A 90 -7.89 25.46 -0.62
C ALA A 90 -6.71 24.65 -0.07
N LEU A 91 -5.72 24.31 -0.91
CA LEU A 91 -4.51 23.62 -0.45
C LEU A 91 -3.78 24.38 0.64
N ILE A 92 -3.55 25.69 0.46
CA ILE A 92 -2.89 26.54 1.47
C ILE A 92 -3.73 26.61 2.74
N PHE A 93 -5.04 26.81 2.62
CA PHE A 93 -5.95 26.87 3.76
C PHE A 93 -5.92 25.57 4.58
N TYR A 94 -6.02 24.41 3.92
CA TYR A 94 -5.97 23.11 4.60
C TYR A 94 -4.57 22.78 5.14
N ALA A 95 -3.49 23.30 4.55
CA ALA A 95 -2.14 23.15 5.10
C ALA A 95 -2.01 23.89 6.43
N VAL A 96 -2.46 25.15 6.47
CA VAL A 96 -2.50 25.94 7.71
C VAL A 96 -3.41 25.27 8.74
N LEU A 97 -4.61 24.82 8.35
CA LEU A 97 -5.55 24.15 9.24
C LEU A 97 -5.04 22.81 9.79
N SER A 98 -4.17 22.11 9.05
CA SER A 98 -3.58 20.84 9.49
C SER A 98 -2.46 21.03 10.51
N VAL A 99 -1.73 22.14 10.44
CA VAL A 99 -0.54 22.38 11.27
C VAL A 99 -0.89 23.27 12.47
N LEU A 100 -1.53 24.40 12.21
CA LEU A 100 -1.69 25.48 13.18
C LEU A 100 -2.43 25.04 14.48
N PRO A 101 -3.59 24.36 14.43
CA PRO A 101 -4.31 24.01 15.65
C PRO A 101 -3.50 23.07 16.56
N ALA A 102 -2.84 22.06 15.99
CA ALA A 102 -2.03 21.12 16.75
C ALA A 102 -0.78 21.80 17.34
N THR A 103 -0.16 22.73 16.61
CA THR A 103 0.99 23.51 17.12
C THR A 103 0.60 24.44 18.27
N LEU A 104 -0.53 25.14 18.15
CA LEU A 104 -1.06 26.02 19.19
C LEU A 104 -1.43 25.23 20.44
N LEU A 105 -2.17 24.11 20.27
CA LEU A 105 -2.50 23.22 21.38
C LEU A 105 -1.23 22.69 22.06
N SER A 106 -0.24 22.23 21.30
CA SER A 106 1.03 21.77 21.87
C SER A 106 1.73 22.88 22.66
N GLY A 107 1.74 24.12 22.15
CA GLY A 107 2.33 25.27 22.85
C GLY A 107 1.63 25.62 24.16
N LEU A 108 0.29 25.57 24.17
CA LEU A 108 -0.51 25.82 25.38
C LEU A 108 -0.23 24.80 26.49
N PHE A 109 0.15 23.57 26.14
CA PHE A 109 0.56 22.53 27.08
C PHE A 109 2.08 22.45 27.31
N GLY A 110 2.83 23.50 26.95
CA GLY A 110 4.26 23.63 27.24
C GLY A 110 5.19 22.86 26.29
N GLY A 111 4.69 22.38 25.15
CA GLY A 111 5.51 21.74 24.11
C GLY A 111 6.17 22.74 23.15
N ASP A 112 7.22 22.30 22.45
CA ASP A 112 7.92 23.12 21.45
C ASP A 112 7.07 23.31 20.19
N MET A 113 6.43 24.47 20.07
CA MET A 113 5.57 24.84 18.95
C MET A 113 6.29 24.75 17.60
N LEU A 114 7.57 25.11 17.54
CA LEU A 114 8.35 25.14 16.31
C LEU A 114 8.66 23.71 15.86
N ALA A 115 9.11 22.85 16.78
CA ALA A 115 9.40 21.46 16.47
C ALA A 115 8.15 20.71 16.00
N VAL A 116 6.99 20.95 16.64
CA VAL A 116 5.70 20.39 16.18
C VAL A 116 5.29 20.92 14.82
N ALA A 117 5.47 22.23 14.56
CA ALA A 117 5.12 22.83 13.28
C ALA A 117 5.95 22.23 12.14
N LEU A 118 7.25 22.06 12.36
CA LEU A 118 8.17 21.46 11.42
C LEU A 118 7.86 19.97 11.19
N LEU A 119 7.60 19.21 12.24
CA LEU A 119 7.24 17.79 12.13
C LEU A 119 5.96 17.60 11.32
N LEU A 120 4.90 18.33 11.64
CA LEU A 120 3.63 18.24 10.91
C LEU A 120 3.78 18.72 9.46
N SER A 121 4.57 19.77 9.22
CA SER A 121 4.87 20.25 7.87
C SER A 121 5.63 19.20 7.05
N LEU A 122 6.64 18.54 7.65
CA LEU A 122 7.35 17.43 7.01
C LEU A 122 6.38 16.32 6.62
N VAL A 123 5.49 15.93 7.53
CA VAL A 123 4.52 14.86 7.29
C VAL A 123 3.55 15.21 6.15
N VAL A 124 3.00 16.43 6.19
CA VAL A 124 2.13 16.95 5.13
C VAL A 124 2.84 16.97 3.77
N LEU A 125 4.07 17.47 3.71
CA LEU A 125 4.84 17.57 2.49
C LEU A 125 5.32 16.22 1.96
N VAL A 126 5.71 15.28 2.82
CA VAL A 126 6.06 13.91 2.43
C VAL A 126 4.84 13.19 1.88
N ALA A 127 3.69 13.32 2.53
CA ALA A 127 2.43 12.74 2.06
C ALA A 127 1.96 13.34 0.73
N LEU A 128 2.09 14.65 0.56
CA LEU A 128 1.81 15.31 -0.71
C LEU A 128 2.82 14.88 -1.79
N SER A 129 4.11 14.78 -1.45
CA SER A 129 5.16 14.28 -2.35
C SER A 129 4.87 12.86 -2.82
N PHE A 130 4.42 11.97 -1.93
CA PHE A 130 3.97 10.62 -2.29
C PHE A 130 2.90 10.65 -3.39
N ALA A 131 1.96 11.59 -3.32
CA ALA A 131 0.90 11.71 -4.32
C ALA A 131 1.38 12.36 -5.64
N LEU A 132 2.30 13.33 -5.58
CA LEU A 132 2.76 14.09 -6.74
C LEU A 132 3.92 13.43 -7.49
N LEU A 133 4.74 12.63 -6.81
CA LEU A 133 5.89 11.96 -7.41
C LEU A 133 5.48 10.79 -8.32
N PRO A 134 6.37 10.38 -9.24
CA PRO A 134 6.19 9.18 -10.04
C PRO A 134 5.97 7.92 -9.19
N ARG A 135 5.24 6.95 -9.73
CA ARG A 135 4.86 5.72 -9.00
C ARG A 135 6.05 4.93 -8.46
N TYR A 136 7.17 4.93 -9.17
CA TYR A 136 8.36 4.22 -8.70
C TYR A 136 8.90 4.83 -7.38
N CYS A 137 8.77 6.14 -7.17
CA CYS A 137 9.11 6.78 -5.90
C CYS A 137 8.14 6.33 -4.78
N ALA A 138 6.85 6.21 -5.08
CA ALA A 138 5.86 5.71 -4.12
C ALA A 138 6.16 4.26 -3.68
N MET A 139 6.70 3.42 -4.56
CA MET A 139 7.16 2.07 -4.20
C MET A 139 8.36 2.11 -3.23
N LEU A 140 9.28 3.06 -3.40
CA LEU A 140 10.40 3.25 -2.48
C LEU A 140 9.97 3.75 -1.10
N ILE A 141 8.89 4.55 -1.03
CA ILE A 141 8.33 5.02 0.24
C ILE A 141 7.89 3.85 1.13
N GLY A 142 7.36 2.76 0.54
CA GLY A 142 7.03 1.54 1.27
C GLY A 142 8.23 0.82 1.89
N LEU A 143 9.44 1.10 1.40
CA LEU A 143 10.71 0.54 1.89
C LEU A 143 11.44 1.50 2.85
N LEU A 144 10.90 2.69 3.13
CA LEU A 144 11.50 3.64 4.05
C LEU A 144 11.73 3.10 5.46
N PRO A 145 10.82 2.32 6.08
CA PRO A 145 11.12 1.83 7.41
C PRO A 145 12.21 0.73 7.38
N ALA A 146 12.44 0.06 6.24
CA ALA A 146 13.58 -0.85 6.05
C ALA A 146 14.89 -0.07 5.99
N LEU A 147 14.90 1.01 5.20
CA LEU A 147 16.02 1.95 5.12
C LEU A 147 16.31 2.59 6.48
N HIS A 148 15.27 3.02 7.19
CA HIS A 148 15.42 3.58 8.53
C HIS A 148 16.05 2.58 9.49
N SER A 149 15.52 1.35 9.57
CA SER A 149 16.13 0.30 10.39
C SER A 149 17.58 0.00 9.99
N ALA A 150 17.89 -0.09 8.69
CA ALA A 150 19.25 -0.36 8.23
C ALA A 150 20.23 0.79 8.46
N THR A 151 19.73 2.04 8.53
CA THR A 151 20.55 3.25 8.71
C THR A 151 20.59 3.72 10.16
N ALA A 152 19.70 3.26 11.04
CA ALA A 152 19.53 3.79 12.40
C ALA A 152 20.82 3.77 13.24
N SER A 153 21.72 2.80 13.01
CA SER A 153 23.01 2.70 13.69
C SER A 153 24.10 3.62 13.12
N THR A 154 23.96 4.08 11.87
CA THR A 154 24.97 4.86 11.14
C THR A 154 24.60 6.32 10.98
N LEU A 155 23.32 6.60 10.73
CA LEU A 155 22.72 7.93 10.57
C LEU A 155 21.79 8.16 11.75
N LYS A 156 22.34 8.73 12.83
CA LYS A 156 21.54 9.26 13.93
C LYS A 156 20.90 10.56 13.46
N ILE A 157 19.69 10.48 12.93
CA ILE A 157 18.88 11.65 12.60
C ILE A 157 18.22 12.10 13.90
N PRO A 158 18.55 13.31 14.41
CA PRO A 158 18.01 13.77 15.68
C PRO A 158 16.49 13.90 15.59
N GLY A 159 15.80 13.27 16.54
CA GLY A 159 14.34 13.30 16.66
C GLY A 159 13.84 14.66 17.15
N PRO A 160 12.53 14.92 17.08
CA PRO A 160 11.97 16.24 17.38
C PRO A 160 12.17 16.70 18.83
N ASP A 161 12.49 15.78 19.74
CA ASP A 161 12.87 16.01 21.14
C ASP A 161 14.32 16.50 21.31
N GLU A 162 15.15 16.34 20.28
CA GLU A 162 16.58 16.63 20.32
C GLU A 162 16.88 18.00 19.69
N ALA A 163 17.79 18.77 20.30
CA ALA A 163 18.19 20.09 19.79
C ALA A 163 18.68 20.07 18.34
N GLY A 164 19.24 18.94 17.89
CA GLY A 164 19.69 18.74 16.51
C GLY A 164 18.56 18.78 15.48
N PHE A 165 17.30 18.56 15.85
CA PHE A 165 16.16 18.57 14.92
C PHE A 165 16.00 19.90 14.19
N LEU A 166 16.13 21.00 14.93
CA LEU A 166 15.96 22.35 14.40
C LEU A 166 17.04 22.74 13.38
N SER A 167 18.20 22.07 13.41
CA SER A 167 19.31 22.34 12.48
C SER A 167 19.05 21.85 11.05
N TRP A 168 18.26 20.79 10.88
CA TRP A 168 18.05 20.15 9.56
C TRP A 168 16.59 20.23 9.09
N ALA A 169 15.62 20.17 10.02
CA ALA A 169 14.21 20.06 9.67
C ALA A 169 13.69 21.22 8.79
N PRO A 170 14.03 22.50 9.07
CA PRO A 170 13.60 23.61 8.21
C PRO A 170 14.12 23.48 6.76
N GLY A 171 15.38 23.06 6.60
CA GLY A 171 15.98 22.84 5.28
C GLY A 171 15.27 21.75 4.48
N VAL A 172 14.91 20.64 5.15
CA VAL A 172 14.17 19.54 4.52
C VAL A 172 12.72 19.94 4.20
N VAL A 173 12.04 20.67 5.08
CA VAL A 173 10.71 21.24 4.81
C VAL A 173 10.77 22.13 3.57
N PHE A 174 11.74 23.03 3.48
CA PHE A 174 11.92 23.89 2.33
C PHE A 174 12.18 23.10 1.05
N ALA A 175 13.10 22.14 1.08
CA ALA A 175 13.41 21.29 -0.08
C ALA A 175 12.19 20.49 -0.56
N LEU A 176 11.40 19.92 0.36
CA LEU A 176 10.18 19.18 0.03
C LEU A 176 9.07 20.10 -0.49
N ALA A 177 8.96 21.33 0.02
CA ALA A 177 8.01 22.32 -0.49
C ALA A 177 8.36 22.71 -1.93
N VAL A 178 9.64 22.96 -2.22
CA VAL A 178 10.14 23.22 -3.58
C VAL A 178 9.87 22.00 -4.48
N LEU A 179 10.17 20.78 -4.03
CA LEU A 179 9.89 19.56 -4.78
C LEU A 179 8.39 19.44 -5.10
N CYS A 180 7.50 19.61 -4.11
CA CYS A 180 6.06 19.60 -4.31
C CYS A 180 5.63 20.66 -5.34
N ALA A 181 6.15 21.88 -5.25
CA ALA A 181 5.83 22.96 -6.19
C ALA A 181 6.29 22.64 -7.62
N LEU A 182 7.49 22.10 -7.78
CA LEU A 182 8.03 21.67 -9.07
C LEU A 182 7.23 20.52 -9.67
N CYS A 183 6.91 19.50 -8.87
CA CYS A 183 6.07 18.37 -9.29
C CYS A 183 4.66 18.83 -9.66
N TRP A 184 4.07 19.74 -8.88
CA TRP A 184 2.78 20.36 -9.18
C TRP A 184 2.82 21.09 -10.51
N HIS A 185 3.82 21.96 -10.72
CA HIS A 185 3.98 22.71 -11.96
C HIS A 185 4.18 21.81 -13.18
N ARG A 186 4.99 20.75 -13.04
CA ARG A 186 5.19 19.73 -14.07
C ARG A 186 3.88 19.02 -14.40
N LEU A 187 3.12 18.61 -13.38
CA LEU A 187 1.85 17.92 -13.52
C LEU A 187 0.82 18.78 -14.27
N MET A 188 0.78 20.08 -13.98
CA MET A 188 -0.13 21.01 -14.68
C MET A 188 0.21 21.17 -16.16
N ARG A 189 1.45 20.87 -16.60
CA ARG A 189 1.90 20.99 -18.01
C ARG A 189 1.70 19.70 -18.82
N VAL A 190 1.12 18.64 -18.25
CA VAL A 190 0.90 17.38 -18.97
C VAL A 190 -0.33 17.53 -19.87
N ASP A 191 -0.10 17.62 -21.19
CA ASP A 191 -1.18 17.70 -22.20
C ASP A 191 -1.85 16.34 -22.46
N LYS A 192 -1.18 15.22 -22.14
CA LYS A 192 -1.69 13.87 -22.39
C LYS A 192 -2.56 13.38 -21.23
N ILE A 193 -3.88 13.38 -21.47
CA ILE A 193 -4.91 12.86 -20.55
C ILE A 193 -4.73 11.35 -20.25
N ASP A 194 -4.01 10.63 -21.13
CA ASP A 194 -3.88 9.17 -21.12
C ASP A 194 -2.48 8.62 -20.84
N SER A 195 -1.58 9.40 -20.22
CA SER A 195 -0.33 8.80 -19.75
C SER A 195 -0.63 7.69 -18.73
N ASN A 196 0.02 6.54 -18.90
CA ASN A 196 -0.20 5.34 -18.08
C ASN A 196 1.12 4.74 -17.53
N GLY A 197 2.25 5.43 -17.69
CA GLY A 197 3.58 4.93 -17.38
C GLY A 197 3.89 4.84 -15.88
N PHE A 198 4.94 4.09 -15.52
CA PHE A 198 5.53 4.13 -14.18
C PHE A 198 6.09 5.51 -13.82
N SER A 199 6.37 6.34 -14.82
CA SER A 199 6.82 7.73 -14.71
C SER A 199 5.75 8.72 -14.27
N ASP A 200 4.48 8.31 -14.27
CA ASP A 200 3.36 9.22 -14.02
C ASP A 200 3.14 9.47 -12.54
N ALA A 201 2.66 10.65 -12.20
CA ALA A 201 2.33 11.02 -10.83
C ALA A 201 1.28 10.06 -10.24
N MET A 202 1.46 9.71 -8.96
CA MET A 202 0.59 8.77 -8.27
C MET A 202 -0.88 9.25 -8.23
N VAL A 203 -1.09 10.55 -8.07
CA VAL A 203 -2.41 11.18 -8.01
C VAL A 203 -3.27 10.96 -9.27
N LEU A 204 -2.66 10.80 -10.44
CA LEU A 204 -3.38 10.50 -11.70
C LEU A 204 -4.10 9.15 -11.65
N GLN A 205 -3.68 8.23 -10.76
CA GLN A 205 -4.37 6.96 -10.55
C GLN A 205 -5.75 7.12 -9.91
N TYR A 206 -5.94 8.15 -9.08
CA TYR A 206 -7.21 8.37 -8.40
C TYR A 206 -8.33 8.70 -9.38
N ARG A 207 -8.01 9.28 -10.55
CA ARG A 207 -8.96 9.64 -11.63
C ARG A 207 -9.66 8.42 -12.25
N ARG A 208 -9.01 7.25 -12.27
CA ARG A 208 -9.43 6.12 -13.13
C ARG A 208 -10.22 5.01 -12.41
N GLY A 209 -10.61 5.22 -11.15
CA GLY A 209 -11.62 4.40 -10.48
C GLY A 209 -11.31 4.17 -9.00
N ALA A 210 -12.36 4.27 -8.18
CA ALA A 210 -12.40 4.03 -6.74
C ALA A 210 -11.41 2.94 -6.28
N TRP A 211 -10.30 3.36 -5.64
CA TRP A 211 -9.34 2.68 -4.75
C TRP A 211 -8.90 1.22 -4.99
N GLY A 212 -9.74 0.35 -5.55
CA GLY A 212 -9.53 -1.08 -5.70
C GLY A 212 -9.54 -1.61 -7.13
N ASN A 213 -9.44 -0.78 -8.17
CA ASN A 213 -9.57 -1.29 -9.55
C ASN A 213 -8.38 -1.06 -10.50
N ARG A 214 -7.41 -0.16 -10.21
CA ARG A 214 -6.32 0.14 -11.17
C ARG A 214 -4.96 0.54 -10.56
N TRP A 215 -4.72 0.26 -9.28
CA TRP A 215 -3.42 0.55 -8.67
C TRP A 215 -2.31 -0.17 -9.45
N ASN A 216 -1.28 0.56 -9.89
CA ASN A 216 -0.08 0.05 -10.56
C ASN A 216 -0.29 -0.64 -11.93
N GLY A 217 -1.36 -0.32 -12.65
CA GLY A 217 -1.64 -0.96 -13.93
C GLY A 217 -2.11 -2.42 -13.81
N PHE A 218 -2.25 -2.96 -12.60
CA PHE A 218 -2.86 -4.28 -12.37
C PHE A 218 -4.34 -4.35 -12.78
N GLY A 219 -4.92 -3.25 -13.27
CA GLY A 219 -6.18 -3.25 -14.00
C GLY A 219 -6.25 -2.33 -15.22
N MET A 220 -5.12 -2.14 -15.92
CA MET A 220 -5.15 -1.67 -17.30
C MET A 220 -5.77 -2.74 -18.20
N ASP A 221 -6.34 -2.30 -19.31
CA ASP A 221 -6.63 -3.19 -20.43
C ASP A 221 -5.31 -3.86 -20.85
N SER A 222 -5.29 -5.20 -20.90
CA SER A 222 -4.10 -5.97 -21.25
C SER A 222 -3.56 -5.58 -22.63
N THR A 223 -4.44 -5.14 -23.54
CA THR A 223 -4.06 -4.64 -24.86
C THR A 223 -3.29 -3.31 -24.79
N GLN A 224 -3.72 -2.37 -23.95
CA GLN A 224 -2.99 -1.11 -23.73
C GLN A 224 -1.63 -1.35 -23.06
N GLN A 225 -1.53 -2.31 -22.14
CA GLN A 225 -0.26 -2.66 -21.52
C GLN A 225 0.75 -3.27 -22.48
N VAL A 226 0.29 -4.14 -23.39
CA VAL A 226 1.17 -4.73 -24.41
C VAL A 226 1.66 -3.64 -25.36
N ARG A 227 0.77 -2.75 -25.81
CA ARG A 227 1.11 -1.64 -26.72
C ARG A 227 2.08 -0.60 -26.12
N GLN A 228 2.12 -0.45 -24.81
CA GLN A 228 3.01 0.49 -24.12
C GLN A 228 4.39 -0.07 -23.80
N ARG A 229 4.60 -1.39 -23.97
CA ARG A 229 5.89 -2.03 -23.69
C ARG A 229 6.69 -2.16 -24.97
N PRO A 230 7.98 -1.77 -24.97
CA PRO A 230 8.85 -2.07 -26.10
C PRO A 230 8.91 -3.60 -26.30
N ASP A 231 9.11 -4.04 -27.53
CA ASP A 231 8.96 -5.46 -27.92
C ASP A 231 9.80 -6.41 -27.07
N TRP A 232 10.98 -5.99 -26.65
CA TRP A 232 11.87 -6.75 -25.78
C TRP A 232 11.34 -6.93 -24.35
N MET A 233 10.44 -6.07 -23.86
CA MET A 233 9.77 -6.17 -22.56
C MET A 233 8.37 -6.81 -22.62
N GLN A 234 7.87 -7.15 -23.81
CA GLN A 234 6.56 -7.79 -23.94
C GLN A 234 6.59 -9.20 -23.32
N PRO A 235 5.51 -9.61 -22.61
CA PRO A 235 5.46 -10.92 -21.99
C PRO A 235 5.41 -12.00 -23.06
N GLN A 236 6.41 -12.89 -23.07
CA GLN A 236 6.39 -14.10 -23.89
C GLN A 236 5.41 -15.11 -23.26
N VAL A 237 4.28 -15.29 -23.93
CA VAL A 237 3.20 -16.18 -23.50
C VAL A 237 3.52 -17.60 -23.97
N ASP A 238 3.37 -18.57 -23.08
CA ASP A 238 3.42 -19.98 -23.45
C ASP A 238 1.98 -20.51 -23.53
N LEU A 239 1.52 -20.78 -24.74
CA LEU A 239 0.19 -21.33 -24.99
C LEU A 239 0.19 -22.86 -25.14
N ARG A 240 1.32 -23.53 -24.90
CA ARG A 240 1.35 -25.00 -24.89
C ARG A 240 0.39 -25.53 -23.82
N HIS A 241 -0.35 -26.60 -24.14
CA HIS A 241 -1.36 -27.18 -23.25
C HIS A 241 -2.46 -26.18 -22.82
N THR A 242 -2.84 -25.27 -23.72
CA THR A 242 -4.05 -24.45 -23.58
C THR A 242 -5.13 -24.99 -24.53
N GLY A 243 -6.36 -25.16 -24.05
CA GLY A 243 -7.44 -25.75 -24.83
C GLY A 243 -8.45 -26.51 -23.98
N PRO A 244 -9.47 -27.13 -24.61
CA PRO A 244 -10.56 -27.83 -23.92
C PRO A 244 -10.10 -29.03 -23.09
N GLN A 245 -8.98 -29.65 -23.47
CA GLN A 245 -8.36 -30.75 -22.70
C GLN A 245 -7.66 -30.26 -21.42
N HIS A 246 -7.41 -28.95 -21.30
CA HIS A 246 -6.69 -28.33 -20.18
C HIS A 246 -7.43 -27.08 -19.68
N PRO A 247 -8.65 -27.24 -19.12
CA PRO A 247 -9.53 -26.12 -18.77
C PRO A 247 -8.91 -25.16 -17.75
N GLY A 248 -8.07 -25.66 -16.84
CA GLY A 248 -7.33 -24.80 -15.91
C GLY A 248 -6.34 -23.84 -16.57
N ASN A 249 -5.65 -24.27 -17.64
CA ASN A 249 -4.74 -23.40 -18.39
C ASN A 249 -5.50 -22.43 -19.29
N ALA A 250 -6.59 -22.87 -19.92
CA ALA A 250 -7.51 -22.00 -20.64
C ALA A 250 -8.06 -20.89 -19.73
N LEU A 251 -8.46 -21.24 -18.50
CA LEU A 251 -8.93 -20.28 -17.51
C LEU A 251 -7.82 -19.32 -17.05
N ARG A 252 -6.57 -19.77 -16.98
CA ARG A 252 -5.42 -18.90 -16.67
C ARG A 252 -5.12 -17.90 -17.78
N VAL A 253 -5.23 -18.32 -19.04
CA VAL A 253 -5.14 -17.43 -20.20
C VAL A 253 -6.29 -16.43 -20.16
N ALA A 254 -7.51 -16.93 -19.93
CA ALA A 254 -8.69 -16.11 -19.77
C ALA A 254 -8.48 -15.05 -18.69
N LEU A 255 -8.07 -15.42 -17.47
CA LEU A 255 -7.78 -14.53 -16.33
C LEU A 255 -6.63 -13.53 -16.58
N GLY A 256 -5.71 -13.83 -17.48
CA GLY A 256 -4.64 -12.93 -17.91
C GLY A 256 -3.75 -12.43 -16.77
N GLY A 257 -3.12 -11.27 -17.00
CA GLY A 257 -2.23 -10.64 -16.01
C GLY A 257 -1.09 -11.57 -15.57
N TRP A 258 -0.97 -11.79 -14.27
CA TRP A 258 0.06 -12.65 -13.66
C TRP A 258 -0.32 -14.15 -13.61
N TYR A 259 -1.56 -14.52 -13.94
CA TYR A 259 -1.96 -15.93 -14.10
C TYR A 259 -1.58 -16.52 -15.47
N LEU A 260 -1.42 -15.64 -16.45
CA LEU A 260 -1.03 -15.98 -17.81
C LEU A 260 0.19 -16.91 -17.79
N PRO A 261 0.15 -18.07 -18.46
CA PRO A 261 1.33 -18.91 -18.58
C PRO A 261 2.38 -18.16 -19.40
N ARG A 262 3.53 -17.91 -18.80
CA ARG A 262 4.65 -17.20 -19.43
C ARG A 262 5.87 -18.10 -19.43
N THR A 263 6.74 -17.90 -20.41
CA THR A 263 8.09 -18.48 -20.36
C THR A 263 8.86 -17.89 -19.16
N LEU A 264 9.92 -18.58 -18.72
CA LEU A 264 10.78 -18.08 -17.64
C LEU A 264 11.37 -16.70 -17.97
N MET A 265 11.74 -16.49 -19.24
CA MET A 265 12.16 -15.18 -19.77
C MET A 265 11.05 -14.13 -19.66
N GLY A 266 9.80 -14.50 -19.97
CA GLY A 266 8.64 -13.61 -19.79
C GLY A 266 8.35 -13.25 -18.32
N HIS A 267 8.66 -14.16 -17.39
CA HIS A 267 8.61 -13.87 -15.95
C HIS A 267 9.71 -12.90 -15.53
N LEU A 268 10.97 -13.14 -15.92
CA LEU A 268 12.10 -12.26 -15.62
C LEU A 268 11.91 -10.86 -16.19
N ARG A 269 11.52 -10.73 -17.47
CA ARG A 269 11.22 -9.43 -18.11
C ARG A 269 10.07 -8.69 -17.43
N GLY A 270 9.07 -9.43 -16.94
CA GLY A 270 7.95 -8.87 -16.18
C GLY A 270 8.35 -8.36 -14.79
N LEU A 271 9.32 -9.01 -14.15
CA LEU A 271 9.82 -8.66 -12.82
C LEU A 271 10.99 -7.67 -12.86
N ALA A 272 11.69 -7.54 -13.98
CA ALA A 272 12.89 -6.71 -14.09
C ALA A 272 12.67 -5.24 -13.67
N PRO A 273 11.59 -4.54 -14.07
CA PRO A 273 11.37 -3.17 -13.62
C PRO A 273 11.15 -3.08 -12.10
N THR A 274 10.42 -4.04 -11.51
CA THR A 274 10.19 -4.08 -10.07
C THR A 274 11.46 -4.45 -9.30
N LEU A 275 12.24 -5.40 -9.81
CA LEU A 275 13.51 -5.81 -9.20
C LEU A 275 14.52 -4.67 -9.25
N LEU A 276 14.65 -3.97 -10.38
CA LEU A 276 15.55 -2.83 -10.53
C LEU A 276 15.23 -1.71 -9.54
N MET A 277 13.95 -1.44 -9.29
CA MET A 277 13.53 -0.43 -8.31
C MET A 277 13.82 -0.86 -6.87
N VAL A 278 13.77 -2.16 -6.58
CA VAL A 278 14.11 -2.70 -5.25
C VAL A 278 15.63 -2.82 -5.06
N LEU A 279 16.43 -2.89 -6.13
CA LEU A 279 17.89 -2.94 -6.04
C LEU A 279 18.48 -1.69 -5.37
N VAL A 280 17.93 -0.50 -5.61
CA VAL A 280 18.41 0.76 -5.00
C VAL A 280 18.36 0.71 -3.47
N PRO A 281 17.21 0.44 -2.82
CA PRO A 281 17.16 0.32 -1.37
C PRO A 281 17.98 -0.87 -0.86
N ILE A 282 18.03 -2.00 -1.57
CA ILE A 282 18.93 -3.11 -1.22
C ILE A 282 20.39 -2.64 -1.19
N ALA A 283 20.83 -1.88 -2.19
CA ALA A 283 22.20 -1.37 -2.27
C ALA A 283 22.49 -0.39 -1.12
N VAL A 284 21.55 0.49 -0.77
CA VAL A 284 21.71 1.40 0.38
C VAL A 284 21.82 0.61 1.69
N VAL A 285 20.94 -0.37 1.91
CA VAL A 285 20.99 -1.27 3.08
C VAL A 285 22.31 -2.06 3.11
N ALA A 286 22.77 -2.56 1.97
CA ALA A 286 24.05 -3.25 1.86
C ALA A 286 25.23 -2.33 2.23
N LEU A 287 25.24 -1.10 1.71
CA LEU A 287 26.29 -0.14 2.03
C LEU A 287 26.31 0.21 3.52
N THR A 288 25.15 0.38 4.16
CA THR A 288 25.10 0.72 5.60
C THR A 288 25.56 -0.45 6.46
N ILE A 289 25.09 -1.67 6.18
CA ILE A 289 25.49 -2.89 6.89
C ILE A 289 26.97 -3.21 6.67
N SER A 290 27.49 -3.01 5.45
CA SER A 290 28.91 -3.25 5.17
C SER A 290 29.80 -2.36 6.02
N ARG A 291 29.41 -1.11 6.31
CA ARG A 291 30.18 -0.21 7.17
C ARG A 291 30.15 -0.64 8.64
N THR A 292 29.01 -1.12 9.14
CA THR A 292 28.88 -1.52 10.54
C THR A 292 29.50 -2.88 10.83
N HIS A 293 29.43 -3.82 9.90
CA HIS A 293 29.93 -5.19 10.07
C HIS A 293 31.22 -5.49 9.27
N ALA A 294 31.90 -4.46 8.73
CA ALA A 294 33.19 -4.61 8.04
C ALA A 294 34.25 -5.30 8.90
N LYS A 295 34.18 -5.12 10.23
CA LYS A 295 35.17 -5.65 11.18
C LYS A 295 34.89 -7.09 11.62
N ASP A 296 33.65 -7.54 11.52
CA ASP A 296 33.20 -8.83 12.08
C ASP A 296 33.03 -9.93 11.01
N GLY A 297 33.33 -9.64 9.73
CA GLY A 297 33.20 -10.59 8.61
C GLY A 297 31.75 -11.02 8.28
N GLY A 298 30.76 -10.53 9.02
CA GLY A 298 29.37 -11.00 9.00
C GLY A 298 28.41 -10.19 8.15
N PHE A 299 28.81 -9.72 6.96
CA PHE A 299 27.96 -8.87 6.10
C PHE A 299 26.73 -9.58 5.52
N GLY A 300 26.88 -10.84 5.10
CA GLY A 300 25.87 -11.53 4.30
C GLY A 300 24.57 -11.82 5.05
N TRP A 301 24.66 -12.20 6.32
CA TRP A 301 23.50 -12.61 7.12
C TRP A 301 22.55 -11.45 7.47
N PRO A 302 23.02 -10.31 8.05
CA PRO A 302 22.17 -9.15 8.32
C PRO A 302 21.49 -8.59 7.07
N LEU A 303 22.22 -8.54 5.95
CA LEU A 303 21.65 -8.09 4.67
C LEU A 303 20.55 -9.04 4.21
N ALA A 304 20.79 -10.36 4.26
CA ALA A 304 19.79 -11.35 3.91
C ALA A 304 18.54 -11.22 4.80
N VAL A 305 18.71 -11.07 6.11
CA VAL A 305 17.59 -10.94 7.05
C VAL A 305 16.72 -9.72 6.75
N ILE A 306 17.34 -8.56 6.50
CA ILE A 306 16.60 -7.34 6.20
C ILE A 306 15.92 -7.45 4.83
N VAL A 307 16.65 -7.82 3.78
CA VAL A 307 16.10 -7.86 2.41
C VAL A 307 15.04 -8.94 2.27
N VAL A 308 15.32 -10.16 2.72
CA VAL A 308 14.39 -11.29 2.64
C VAL A 308 13.23 -11.10 3.60
N GLY A 309 13.47 -10.66 4.84
CA GLY A 309 12.42 -10.43 5.82
C GLY A 309 11.38 -9.42 5.34
N TRP A 310 11.83 -8.28 4.83
CA TRP A 310 10.95 -7.27 4.25
C TRP A 310 10.30 -7.72 2.94
N GLY A 311 11.06 -8.40 2.08
CA GLY A 311 10.56 -8.99 0.84
C GLY A 311 9.43 -9.99 1.09
N CYS A 312 9.52 -10.80 2.15
CA CYS A 312 8.49 -11.75 2.55
C CYS A 312 7.24 -11.05 3.12
N LEU A 313 7.40 -10.02 3.97
CA LEU A 313 6.28 -9.28 4.55
C LEU A 313 5.48 -8.52 3.48
N TYR A 314 6.15 -7.67 2.70
CA TYR A 314 5.50 -6.83 1.69
C TYR A 314 5.20 -7.58 0.39
N GLY A 315 6.01 -8.59 0.04
CA GLY A 315 5.75 -9.45 -1.12
C GLY A 315 4.47 -10.25 -0.96
N GLY A 316 4.17 -10.74 0.25
CA GLY A 316 2.90 -11.39 0.57
C GLY A 316 1.71 -10.45 0.37
N MET A 317 1.80 -9.21 0.88
CA MET A 317 0.77 -8.18 0.67
C MET A 317 0.60 -7.85 -0.82
N GLY A 318 1.70 -7.67 -1.55
CA GLY A 318 1.69 -7.38 -2.99
C GLY A 318 1.04 -8.48 -3.82
N ALA A 319 1.35 -9.75 -3.53
CA ALA A 319 0.72 -10.90 -4.19
C ALA A 319 -0.79 -10.97 -3.92
N MET A 320 -1.19 -10.72 -2.67
CA MET A 320 -2.60 -10.69 -2.29
C MET A 320 -3.35 -9.55 -2.99
N ILE A 321 -2.84 -8.31 -2.92
CA ILE A 321 -3.47 -7.16 -3.57
C ILE A 321 -3.53 -7.38 -5.08
N GLY A 322 -2.43 -7.77 -5.72
CA GLY A 322 -2.39 -8.03 -7.16
C GLY A 322 -3.44 -9.05 -7.61
N THR A 323 -3.64 -10.12 -6.83
CA THR A 323 -4.70 -11.11 -7.09
C THR A 323 -6.09 -10.52 -6.95
N VAL A 324 -6.36 -9.87 -5.82
CA VAL A 324 -7.70 -9.39 -5.46
C VAL A 324 -8.16 -8.30 -6.42
N MET A 325 -7.26 -7.40 -6.82
CA MET A 325 -7.54 -6.35 -7.80
C MET A 325 -7.90 -6.95 -9.17
N LEU A 326 -7.14 -7.95 -9.64
CA LEU A 326 -7.43 -8.62 -10.92
C LEU A 326 -8.82 -9.27 -10.93
N PHE A 327 -9.16 -10.01 -9.86
CA PHE A 327 -10.47 -10.65 -9.74
C PHE A 327 -11.59 -9.61 -9.60
N THR A 328 -11.37 -8.54 -8.81
CA THR A 328 -12.35 -7.46 -8.66
C THR A 328 -12.66 -6.82 -10.00
N GLN A 329 -11.64 -6.52 -10.82
CA GLN A 329 -11.86 -5.94 -12.14
C GLN A 329 -12.68 -6.86 -13.07
N ARG A 330 -12.41 -8.16 -13.04
CA ARG A 330 -13.05 -9.15 -13.92
C ARG A 330 -14.46 -9.53 -13.51
N TRP A 331 -14.75 -9.60 -12.22
CA TRP A 331 -16.05 -10.04 -11.70
C TRP A 331 -16.99 -8.89 -11.31
N ARG A 332 -16.48 -7.67 -11.11
CA ARG A 332 -17.30 -6.53 -10.65
C ARG A 332 -17.73 -5.58 -11.75
N LYS A 333 -16.99 -5.50 -12.87
CA LYS A 333 -17.43 -4.72 -14.04
C LYS A 333 -18.49 -5.50 -14.82
N THR A 334 -19.38 -4.78 -15.49
CA THR A 334 -20.26 -5.33 -16.53
C THR A 334 -19.41 -5.82 -17.69
N ASN A 335 -18.79 -6.98 -17.52
CA ASN A 335 -17.89 -7.58 -18.50
C ASN A 335 -18.71 -8.56 -19.33
N ALA A 336 -18.97 -8.19 -20.58
CA ALA A 336 -19.58 -9.09 -21.56
C ALA A 336 -18.75 -10.36 -21.77
N GLU A 337 -17.44 -10.32 -21.47
CA GLU A 337 -16.53 -11.46 -21.53
C GLU A 337 -16.75 -12.49 -20.42
N LEU A 338 -17.27 -12.10 -19.26
CA LEU A 338 -17.42 -13.03 -18.13
C LEU A 338 -18.43 -14.14 -18.46
N PRO A 339 -19.64 -13.87 -18.99
CA PRO A 339 -20.53 -14.91 -19.49
C PRO A 339 -19.93 -15.74 -20.63
N LEU A 340 -19.08 -15.17 -21.49
CA LEU A 340 -18.41 -15.93 -22.55
C LEU A 340 -17.44 -16.99 -21.99
N LEU A 341 -16.88 -16.77 -20.80
CA LEU A 341 -16.09 -17.81 -20.11
C LEU A 341 -16.94 -19.02 -19.72
N ALA A 342 -18.26 -18.88 -19.59
CA ALA A 342 -19.14 -20.02 -19.39
C ALA A 342 -19.22 -20.94 -20.62
N LEU A 343 -18.90 -20.42 -21.80
CA LEU A 343 -18.93 -21.16 -23.06
C LEU A 343 -17.57 -21.80 -23.39
N LEU A 344 -16.59 -21.74 -22.47
CA LEU A 344 -15.30 -22.38 -22.72
C LEU A 344 -15.49 -23.89 -22.91
N PRO A 345 -15.01 -24.45 -24.05
CA PRO A 345 -15.15 -25.87 -24.30
C PRO A 345 -14.32 -26.66 -23.27
N GLY A 346 -14.85 -27.80 -22.81
CA GLY A 346 -14.18 -28.66 -21.83
C GLY A 346 -14.41 -28.30 -20.36
N LEU A 347 -15.35 -27.39 -20.05
CA LEU A 347 -15.71 -27.01 -18.68
C LEU A 347 -16.50 -28.10 -17.90
N GLY A 348 -17.09 -29.08 -18.59
CA GLY A 348 -17.77 -30.22 -17.95
C GLY A 348 -18.99 -29.84 -17.10
N ASP A 349 -19.32 -30.70 -16.11
CA ASP A 349 -20.44 -30.51 -15.18
C ASP A 349 -20.30 -29.26 -14.32
N HIS A 350 -21.42 -28.64 -13.89
CA HIS A 350 -21.47 -27.40 -13.09
C HIS A 350 -20.52 -27.33 -11.86
N ALA A 351 -20.10 -28.47 -11.31
CA ALA A 351 -19.15 -28.54 -10.20
C ALA A 351 -17.66 -28.39 -10.62
N GLN A 352 -17.30 -28.80 -11.84
CA GLN A 352 -15.92 -28.78 -12.33
C GLN A 352 -15.40 -27.34 -12.55
N PRO A 353 -16.15 -26.41 -13.21
CA PRO A 353 -15.74 -25.02 -13.39
C PRO A 353 -15.51 -24.30 -12.06
N LYS A 354 -16.31 -24.65 -11.04
CA LYS A 354 -16.15 -24.10 -9.69
C LYS A 354 -14.82 -24.56 -9.07
N ARG A 355 -14.53 -25.86 -9.12
CA ARG A 355 -13.29 -26.42 -8.57
C ARG A 355 -12.07 -25.87 -9.31
N ASP A 356 -12.14 -25.78 -10.63
CA ASP A 356 -11.05 -25.27 -11.46
C ASP A 356 -10.82 -23.78 -11.25
N LEU A 357 -11.86 -22.96 -11.13
CA LEU A 357 -11.69 -21.54 -10.81
C LEU A 357 -11.06 -21.33 -9.44
N LEU A 358 -11.49 -22.08 -8.42
CA LEU A 358 -10.86 -22.01 -7.09
C LEU A 358 -9.40 -22.44 -7.15
N ARG A 359 -9.11 -23.58 -7.79
CA ARG A 359 -7.76 -24.12 -7.91
C ARG A 359 -6.86 -23.15 -8.66
N VAL A 360 -7.31 -22.62 -9.80
CA VAL A 360 -6.54 -21.65 -10.60
C VAL A 360 -6.35 -20.35 -9.84
N GLY A 361 -7.41 -19.80 -9.25
CA GLY A 361 -7.38 -18.53 -8.54
C GLY A 361 -6.51 -18.58 -7.28
N LEU A 362 -6.59 -19.63 -6.48
CA LEU A 362 -5.94 -19.69 -5.18
C LEU A 362 -4.57 -20.39 -5.19
N ARG A 363 -4.35 -21.43 -6.01
CA ARG A 363 -3.16 -22.30 -5.88
C ARG A 363 -1.85 -21.53 -5.96
N ARG A 364 -1.69 -20.67 -6.97
CA ARG A 364 -0.44 -19.90 -7.18
C ARG A 364 -0.20 -18.86 -6.08
N PRO A 365 -1.13 -17.93 -5.78
CA PRO A 365 -0.93 -16.98 -4.70
C PRO A 365 -0.78 -17.65 -3.33
N LEU A 366 -1.55 -18.70 -3.01
CA LEU A 366 -1.38 -19.42 -1.75
C LEU A 366 -0.03 -20.12 -1.67
N LEU A 367 0.43 -20.77 -2.74
CA LEU A 367 1.77 -21.37 -2.77
C LEU A 367 2.84 -20.31 -2.53
N MET A 368 2.71 -19.12 -3.13
CA MET A 368 3.62 -18.01 -2.89
C MET A 368 3.58 -17.57 -1.43
N GLN A 369 2.39 -17.42 -0.81
CA GLN A 369 2.29 -17.10 0.62
C GLN A 369 2.95 -18.17 1.49
N VAL A 370 2.74 -19.46 1.18
CA VAL A 370 3.36 -20.57 1.92
C VAL A 370 4.89 -20.51 1.80
N VAL A 371 5.43 -20.31 0.60
CA VAL A 371 6.88 -20.16 0.39
C VAL A 371 7.40 -18.96 1.18
N LEU A 372 6.79 -17.78 1.06
CA LEU A 372 7.21 -16.59 1.80
C LEU A 372 7.12 -16.78 3.32
N ALA A 373 6.08 -17.47 3.81
CA ALA A 373 5.90 -17.79 5.22
C ALA A 373 6.97 -18.76 5.72
N THR A 374 7.27 -19.82 4.97
CA THR A 374 8.30 -20.80 5.34
C THR A 374 9.68 -20.16 5.41
N VAL A 375 10.03 -19.33 4.42
CA VAL A 375 11.31 -18.59 4.41
C VAL A 375 11.40 -17.64 5.61
N LEU A 376 10.34 -16.88 5.88
CA LEU A 376 10.32 -15.92 6.98
C LEU A 376 10.39 -16.62 8.36
N LEU A 377 9.65 -17.72 8.54
CA LEU A 377 9.70 -18.50 9.78
C LEU A 377 11.07 -19.17 9.97
N ALA A 378 11.63 -19.78 8.93
CA ALA A 378 12.96 -20.41 9.00
C ALA A 378 14.03 -19.39 9.39
N MET A 379 13.96 -18.17 8.83
CA MET A 379 14.87 -17.08 9.17
C MET A 379 14.76 -16.67 10.65
N VAL A 380 13.53 -16.51 11.15
CA VAL A 380 13.27 -16.08 12.53
C VAL A 380 13.64 -17.17 13.54
N ILE A 381 13.43 -18.44 13.21
CA ILE A 381 13.88 -19.60 14.00
C ILE A 381 15.41 -19.66 14.04
N HIS A 382 16.06 -19.56 12.88
CA HIS A 382 17.52 -19.60 12.80
C HIS A 382 18.18 -18.48 13.62
N ALA A 383 17.52 -17.34 13.70
CA ALA A 383 17.99 -16.21 14.49
C ALA A 383 17.58 -16.25 15.97
N HIS A 384 17.01 -17.36 16.45
CA HIS A 384 16.63 -17.57 17.85
C HIS A 384 15.73 -16.46 18.42
N ALA A 385 14.84 -15.91 17.58
CA ALA A 385 13.95 -14.84 18.01
C ALA A 385 12.93 -15.34 19.06
N SER A 386 12.35 -14.39 19.81
CA SER A 386 11.36 -14.72 20.84
C SER A 386 10.13 -15.46 20.28
N GLY A 387 9.49 -16.29 21.11
CA GLY A 387 8.26 -17.00 20.72
C GLY A 387 7.14 -16.09 20.24
N ILE A 388 7.10 -14.84 20.74
CA ILE A 388 6.12 -13.83 20.33
C ILE A 388 6.44 -13.29 18.94
N ALA A 389 7.72 -13.06 18.61
CA ALA A 389 8.11 -12.68 17.26
C ALA A 389 7.73 -13.76 16.24
N LEU A 390 7.94 -15.04 16.58
CA LEU A 390 7.49 -16.17 15.77
C LEU A 390 5.97 -16.18 15.57
N LEU A 391 5.20 -15.97 16.64
CA LEU A 391 3.74 -15.92 16.57
C LEU A 391 3.25 -14.74 15.71
N LEU A 392 3.84 -13.55 15.85
CA LEU A 392 3.50 -12.38 15.06
C LEU A 392 3.78 -12.58 13.56
N VAL A 393 4.92 -13.18 13.23
CA VAL A 393 5.29 -13.55 11.86
C VAL A 393 4.28 -14.54 11.28
N ALA A 394 3.93 -15.58 12.03
CA ALA A 394 2.93 -16.56 11.61
C ALA A 394 1.56 -15.91 11.39
N MET A 395 1.12 -15.05 12.30
CA MET A 395 -0.16 -14.34 12.20
C MET A 395 -0.21 -13.38 11.02
N THR A 396 0.91 -12.73 10.68
CA THR A 396 1.01 -11.82 9.54
C THR A 396 0.83 -12.55 8.21
N GLN A 397 1.52 -13.68 8.04
CA GLN A 397 1.42 -14.51 6.85
C GLN A 397 0.05 -15.19 6.73
N LEU A 398 -0.49 -15.65 7.87
CA LEU A 398 -1.87 -16.15 7.95
C LEU A 398 -2.87 -15.07 7.51
N GLY A 399 -2.68 -13.83 7.96
CA GLY A 399 -3.54 -12.71 7.56
C GLY A 399 -3.46 -12.39 6.08
N GLY A 400 -2.28 -12.47 5.46
CA GLY A 400 -2.12 -12.35 4.01
C GLY A 400 -2.88 -13.45 3.25
N ALA A 401 -2.72 -14.71 3.66
CA ALA A 401 -3.39 -15.86 3.06
C ALA A 401 -4.92 -15.84 3.25
N LEU A 402 -5.40 -15.51 4.46
CA LEU A 402 -6.82 -15.39 4.77
C LEU A 402 -7.45 -14.20 4.05
N SER A 403 -6.74 -13.08 3.89
CA SER A 403 -7.21 -11.92 3.12
C SER A 403 -7.46 -12.30 1.66
N LEU A 404 -6.47 -12.97 1.04
CA LEU A 404 -6.59 -13.50 -0.31
C LEU A 404 -7.81 -14.42 -0.43
N LEU A 405 -7.93 -15.40 0.47
CA LEU A 405 -9.02 -16.37 0.45
C LEU A 405 -10.38 -15.69 0.61
N ALA A 406 -10.53 -14.83 1.62
CA ALA A 406 -11.77 -14.13 1.94
C ALA A 406 -12.22 -13.25 0.78
N PHE A 407 -11.33 -12.40 0.26
CA PHE A 407 -11.68 -11.49 -0.83
C PHE A 407 -11.99 -12.24 -2.12
N LEU A 408 -11.19 -13.24 -2.49
CA LEU A 408 -11.43 -14.02 -3.70
C LEU A 408 -12.79 -14.73 -3.61
N LEU A 409 -13.09 -15.39 -2.50
CA LEU A 409 -14.38 -16.06 -2.27
C LEU A 409 -15.57 -15.10 -2.27
N CYS A 410 -15.44 -13.92 -1.68
CA CYS A 410 -16.48 -12.89 -1.75
C CYS A 410 -16.73 -12.42 -3.19
N ILE A 411 -15.66 -12.21 -3.97
CA ILE A 411 -15.76 -11.77 -5.37
C ILE A 411 -16.40 -12.84 -6.25
N ILE A 412 -15.86 -14.06 -6.26
CA ILE A 412 -16.39 -15.16 -7.11
C ILE A 412 -17.72 -15.69 -6.58
N GLY A 413 -18.02 -15.51 -5.29
CA GLY A 413 -19.31 -15.82 -4.69
C GLY A 413 -20.41 -14.82 -5.04
N GLY A 414 -20.11 -13.77 -5.82
CA GLY A 414 -21.09 -12.75 -6.24
C GLY A 414 -21.51 -11.79 -5.13
N ARG A 415 -20.76 -11.76 -4.01
CA ARG A 415 -20.97 -10.83 -2.89
C ARG A 415 -19.67 -10.06 -2.60
N PRO A 416 -19.13 -9.32 -3.58
CA PRO A 416 -17.91 -8.54 -3.37
C PRO A 416 -18.15 -7.51 -2.27
N LEU A 417 -17.12 -7.24 -1.48
CA LEU A 417 -17.18 -6.19 -0.48
C LEU A 417 -17.41 -4.83 -1.14
N PRO A 418 -18.17 -3.92 -0.50
CA PRO A 418 -18.26 -2.56 -0.96
C PRO A 418 -16.87 -1.91 -0.93
N GLY A 419 -16.62 -0.96 -1.83
CA GLY A 419 -15.29 -0.40 -2.04
C GLY A 419 -14.66 0.21 -0.78
N TRP A 420 -15.49 0.82 0.08
CA TRP A 420 -15.04 1.37 1.36
C TRP A 420 -14.57 0.27 2.33
N ALA A 421 -15.28 -0.86 2.42
CA ALA A 421 -14.91 -1.94 3.34
C ALA A 421 -13.61 -2.63 2.90
N LEU A 422 -13.44 -2.81 1.59
CA LEU A 422 -12.18 -3.30 1.03
C LEU A 422 -11.03 -2.35 1.34
N ALA A 423 -11.23 -1.05 1.16
CA ALA A 423 -10.21 -0.04 1.45
C ALA A 423 -9.84 0.00 2.94
N VAL A 424 -10.82 -0.10 3.84
CA VAL A 424 -10.57 -0.19 5.30
C VAL A 424 -9.73 -1.42 5.61
N LEU A 425 -10.11 -2.60 5.13
CA LEU A 425 -9.38 -3.84 5.42
C LEU A 425 -7.95 -3.83 4.86
N ILE A 426 -7.75 -3.32 3.63
CA ILE A 426 -6.40 -3.18 3.06
C ILE A 426 -5.57 -2.20 3.89
N THR A 427 -6.18 -1.11 4.38
CA THR A 427 -5.49 -0.12 5.23
C THR A 427 -5.10 -0.71 6.57
N VAL A 428 -6.01 -1.41 7.25
CA VAL A 428 -5.71 -2.10 8.51
C VAL A 428 -4.60 -3.12 8.31
N LEU A 429 -4.65 -3.90 7.23
CA LEU A 429 -3.59 -4.86 6.90
C LEU A 429 -2.24 -4.15 6.66
N ALA A 430 -2.23 -3.06 5.90
CA ALA A 430 -1.01 -2.29 5.63
C ALA A 430 -0.42 -1.69 6.91
N LEU A 431 -1.28 -1.18 7.82
CA LEU A 431 -0.87 -0.65 9.12
C LEU A 431 -0.30 -1.75 10.02
N LEU A 432 -0.91 -2.94 10.07
CA LEU A 432 -0.38 -4.05 10.86
C LEU A 432 0.93 -4.60 10.30
N ILE A 433 1.05 -4.72 8.98
CA ILE A 433 2.31 -5.12 8.33
C ILE A 433 3.40 -4.06 8.54
N GLY A 434 3.06 -2.77 8.41
CA GLY A 434 3.97 -1.67 8.74
C GLY A 434 4.35 -1.66 10.21
N GLY A 435 3.41 -1.99 11.09
CA GLY A 435 3.65 -2.22 12.51
C GLY A 435 4.66 -3.34 12.73
N MET A 436 4.63 -4.41 11.95
CA MET A 436 5.60 -5.54 12.04
C MET A 436 6.96 -5.27 11.40
N SER A 437 7.13 -4.12 10.78
CA SER A 437 8.25 -3.88 9.88
C SER A 437 9.60 -3.75 10.60
N TYR A 438 9.60 -3.51 11.91
CA TYR A 438 10.79 -3.55 12.75
C TYR A 438 11.32 -4.98 12.99
N LEU A 439 10.50 -6.02 12.82
CA LEU A 439 10.85 -7.40 13.21
C LEU A 439 12.13 -7.90 12.51
N PRO A 440 12.29 -7.79 11.17
CA PRO A 440 13.54 -8.20 10.52
C PRO A 440 14.78 -7.46 11.06
N GLY A 441 14.64 -6.18 11.42
CA GLY A 441 15.72 -5.39 12.01
C GLY A 441 16.05 -5.80 13.44
N SER A 442 15.05 -6.07 14.27
CA SER A 442 15.23 -6.45 15.68
C SER A 442 15.96 -7.77 15.90
N VAL A 443 16.02 -8.61 14.86
CA VAL A 443 16.64 -9.93 14.87
C VAL A 443 18.15 -9.86 14.57
N VAL A 444 18.63 -8.74 14.03
CA VAL A 444 20.06 -8.47 13.83
C VAL A 444 20.62 -7.79 15.08
N SER A 445 21.71 -8.33 15.65
CA SER A 445 22.37 -7.77 16.84
C SER A 445 22.86 -6.33 16.60
N GLY A 446 22.74 -5.46 17.62
CA GLY A 446 23.20 -4.07 17.56
C GLY A 446 22.20 -3.05 17.03
N GLN A 447 20.96 -3.45 16.75
CA GLN A 447 19.88 -2.55 16.35
C GLN A 447 19.17 -1.93 17.57
N PRO A 448 18.96 -0.59 17.61
CA PRO A 448 18.48 0.09 18.83
C PRO A 448 17.00 -0.13 19.17
N TRP A 449 16.22 -0.82 18.32
CA TRP A 449 14.77 -0.91 18.44
C TRP A 449 14.31 -2.36 18.64
N SER A 450 14.31 -2.81 19.89
CA SER A 450 13.44 -3.92 20.30
C SER A 450 12.15 -3.30 20.85
N PRO A 451 10.98 -3.56 20.25
CA PRO A 451 9.75 -2.98 20.75
C PRO A 451 9.49 -3.45 22.19
N PRO A 452 8.85 -2.62 23.02
CA PRO A 452 8.45 -3.05 24.34
C PRO A 452 7.39 -4.16 24.21
N MET A 453 7.43 -5.13 25.11
CA MET A 453 6.50 -6.27 25.16
C MET A 453 5.02 -5.90 25.00
N PRO A 454 4.48 -4.84 25.64
CA PRO A 454 3.09 -4.43 25.46
C PRO A 454 2.74 -4.09 24.00
N TYR A 455 3.66 -3.48 23.24
CA TYR A 455 3.42 -3.15 21.84
C TYR A 455 3.24 -4.42 20.99
N MET A 456 4.07 -5.43 21.22
CA MET A 456 3.95 -6.73 20.55
C MET A 456 2.63 -7.43 20.88
N LEU A 457 2.18 -7.37 22.14
CA LEU A 457 0.90 -7.95 22.56
C LEU A 457 -0.30 -7.24 21.93
N VAL A 458 -0.27 -5.90 21.86
CA VAL A 458 -1.32 -5.11 21.22
C VAL A 458 -1.41 -5.44 19.73
N LEU A 459 -0.26 -5.51 19.04
CA LEU A 459 -0.23 -5.90 17.64
C LEU A 459 -0.76 -7.33 17.43
N LEU A 460 -0.40 -8.27 18.30
CA LEU A 460 -0.91 -9.63 18.25
C LEU A 460 -2.43 -9.67 18.41
N ALA A 461 -2.99 -8.91 19.35
CA ALA A 461 -4.43 -8.81 19.56
C ALA A 461 -5.14 -8.30 18.29
N PHE A 462 -4.62 -7.25 17.65
CA PHE A 462 -5.17 -6.75 16.40
C PHE A 462 -5.09 -7.78 15.26
N TRP A 463 -4.01 -8.54 15.16
CA TRP A 463 -3.91 -9.63 14.19
C TRP A 463 -4.94 -10.73 14.44
N ILE A 464 -5.18 -11.10 15.69
CA ILE A 464 -6.20 -12.11 16.05
C ILE A 464 -7.58 -11.62 15.61
N VAL A 465 -7.94 -10.38 15.93
CA VAL A 465 -9.24 -9.78 15.55
C VAL A 465 -9.38 -9.70 14.03
N LEU A 466 -8.34 -9.28 13.32
CA LEU A 466 -8.35 -9.22 11.86
C LEU A 466 -8.51 -10.62 11.25
N ASN A 467 -7.72 -11.60 11.70
CA ASN A 467 -7.79 -12.98 11.21
C ASN A 467 -9.16 -13.61 11.47
N ALA A 468 -9.76 -13.38 12.63
CA ALA A 468 -11.12 -13.83 12.94
C ALA A 468 -12.15 -13.20 11.99
N THR A 469 -12.03 -11.89 11.71
CA THR A 469 -12.89 -11.17 10.77
C THR A 469 -12.75 -11.71 9.35
N LEU A 470 -11.52 -11.95 8.89
CA LEU A 470 -11.22 -12.52 7.57
C LEU A 470 -11.73 -13.96 7.44
N LEU A 471 -11.62 -14.77 8.50
CA LEU A 471 -12.17 -16.12 8.51
C LEU A 471 -13.71 -16.10 8.43
N TRP A 472 -14.37 -15.18 9.13
CA TRP A 472 -15.81 -14.97 9.01
C TRP A 472 -16.22 -14.56 7.59
N LEU A 473 -15.48 -13.64 6.97
CA LEU A 473 -15.69 -13.24 5.57
C LEU A 473 -15.46 -14.41 4.59
N ALA A 474 -14.40 -15.20 4.78
CA ALA A 474 -14.13 -16.38 3.97
C ALA A 474 -15.26 -17.41 4.09
N ARG A 475 -15.77 -17.68 5.30
CA ARG A 475 -16.93 -18.56 5.52
C ARG A 475 -18.18 -18.02 4.81
N ARG A 476 -18.44 -16.72 4.89
CA ARG A 476 -19.57 -16.08 4.19
C ARG A 476 -19.43 -16.18 2.67
N GLY A 477 -18.25 -15.90 2.13
CA GLY A 477 -17.94 -16.02 0.70
C GLY A 477 -18.05 -17.47 0.22
N TRP A 478 -17.58 -18.42 1.02
CA TRP A 478 -17.68 -19.86 0.73
C TRP A 478 -19.13 -20.35 0.63
N ARG A 479 -20.00 -19.91 1.55
CA ARG A 479 -21.43 -20.24 1.50
C ARG A 479 -22.09 -19.69 0.24
N ALA A 480 -21.82 -18.43 -0.10
CA ALA A 480 -22.35 -17.81 -1.32
C ALA A 480 -21.83 -18.51 -2.59
N TRP A 481 -20.56 -18.89 -2.60
CA TRP A 481 -19.95 -19.65 -3.69
C TRP A 481 -20.59 -21.02 -3.91
N ARG A 482 -20.91 -21.75 -2.83
CA ARG A 482 -21.61 -23.04 -2.93
C ARG A 482 -23.01 -22.89 -3.54
N GLN A 483 -23.73 -21.85 -3.14
CA GLN A 483 -25.10 -21.56 -3.58
C GLN A 483 -25.19 -21.09 -5.04
N ARG A 484 -24.13 -20.49 -5.58
CA ARG A 484 -24.13 -19.95 -6.94
C ARG A 484 -24.25 -21.07 -7.97
N PRO A 485 -25.19 -21.05 -8.93
CA PRO A 485 -25.34 -22.15 -9.90
C PRO A 485 -24.13 -22.28 -10.84
N HIS A 486 -23.60 -21.15 -11.32
CA HIS A 486 -22.46 -21.13 -12.24
C HIS A 486 -21.45 -19.99 -11.91
N PRO A 487 -20.11 -20.21 -11.97
CA PRO A 487 -19.10 -19.22 -11.58
C PRO A 487 -19.14 -17.89 -12.34
N PHE A 488 -19.57 -17.98 -13.60
CA PHE A 488 -19.40 -16.96 -14.62
C PHE A 488 -20.71 -16.24 -14.96
N LEU A 489 -21.85 -16.72 -14.45
CA LEU A 489 -23.16 -16.12 -14.67
C LEU A 489 -23.58 -15.28 -13.45
N PRO A 490 -24.18 -14.09 -13.64
CA PRO A 490 -24.72 -13.30 -12.54
C PRO A 490 -25.77 -14.10 -11.76
N ASN A 491 -25.93 -13.80 -10.47
CA ASN A 491 -27.07 -14.32 -9.72
C ASN A 491 -28.32 -13.62 -10.28
N VAL A 492 -29.28 -14.40 -10.78
CA VAL A 492 -30.63 -13.93 -11.11
C VAL A 492 -31.37 -13.65 -9.80
#